data_AF-A0AAU5KCH5-F1
#
_entry.id   AF-A0AAU5KCH5-F1
#
_cell.length_a   1.000
_cell.length_b   1.000
_cell.length_c   1.000
_cell.angle_alpha   90.00
_cell.angle_beta   90.00
_cell.angle_gamma   90.00
#
_symmetry.space_group_name_H-M   'P 1'
#
loop_
_entity.id
_entity.type
_entity.pdbx_description
1 polymer ?
#
loop_
_entity_poly.entity_id
_entity_poly.type
_entity_poly.pdbx_seq_one_letter_code
_entity_poly.pdbx_strand_id
1 'polypeptide(L)' 'MNENIPDDAPTSAIERRAQLLEAMRLGGGGWDWTRARETYKVYPDPRTVRRDLEQLRKAGSVYRDRETGLYSVS' A
#
# COMPACT_ATOMS: atom_id res chain seq x y z
N MET A 1 26.76 1.16 -8.28
CA MET A 1 26.17 0.79 -6.99
C MET A 1 25.06 -0.20 -7.30
N ASN A 2 25.30 -1.50 -7.13
CA ASN A 2 24.22 -2.49 -7.21
C ASN A 2 23.64 -2.58 -5.82
N GLU A 3 22.61 -1.78 -5.55
CA GLU A 3 21.78 -2.01 -4.37
C GLU A 3 21.12 -3.38 -4.56
N ASN A 4 21.33 -4.29 -3.60
CA ASN A 4 20.65 -5.58 -3.53
C ASN A 4 19.15 -5.34 -3.33
N ILE A 5 18.44 -5.05 -4.42
CA ILE A 5 16.98 -5.07 -4.42
C ILE A 5 16.59 -6.53 -4.15
N PRO A 6 15.75 -6.81 -3.14
CA PRO A 6 15.27 -8.16 -2.89
C PRO A 6 14.67 -8.75 -4.17
N ASP A 7 14.97 -10.01 -4.50
CA ASP A 7 14.43 -10.69 -5.70
C ASP A 7 12.89 -10.61 -5.82
N ASP A 8 12.21 -10.53 -4.67
CA ASP A 8 10.74 -10.43 -4.61
C ASP A 8 10.26 -8.99 -4.35
N ALA A 9 11.06 -7.99 -4.70
CA ALA A 9 10.61 -6.59 -4.73
C ALA A 9 9.70 -6.36 -5.94
N PRO A 10 8.58 -5.64 -5.79
CA PRO A 10 7.68 -5.38 -6.91
C PRO A 10 8.39 -4.56 -8.00
N THR A 11 8.36 -5.06 -9.23
CA THR A 11 8.97 -4.41 -10.40
C THR A 11 8.01 -3.42 -11.07
N SER A 12 6.72 -3.52 -10.75
CA SER A 12 5.66 -2.70 -11.31
C SER A 12 4.76 -2.06 -10.24
N ALA A 13 4.05 -1.00 -10.63
CA ALA A 13 3.05 -0.39 -9.76
C ALA A 13 1.85 -1.31 -9.48
N ILE A 14 1.58 -2.29 -10.35
CA ILE A 14 0.49 -3.26 -10.17
C ILE A 14 0.85 -4.23 -9.05
N GLU A 15 2.02 -4.86 -9.13
CA GLU A 15 2.52 -5.79 -8.09
C GLU A 15 2.62 -5.10 -6.74
N ARG A 16 3.11 -3.86 -6.73
CA ARG A 16 3.24 -3.08 -5.49
C ARG A 16 1.88 -2.81 -4.83
N ARG A 17 0.84 -2.53 -5.62
CA ARG A 17 -0.53 -2.37 -5.10
C ARG A 17 -1.12 -3.69 -4.63
N ALA A 18 -0.85 -4.79 -5.33
CA ALA A 18 -1.28 -6.13 -4.92
C ALA A 18 -0.66 -6.51 -3.56
N GLN A 19 0.64 -6.25 -3.38
CA GLN A 19 1.33 -6.47 -2.11
C GLN A 19 0.73 -5.62 -0.98
N LEU A 20 0.49 -4.33 -1.21
CA LEU A 20 -0.15 -3.46 -0.21
C LEU A 20 -1.54 -3.98 0.17
N LEU A 21 -2.36 -4.35 -0.81
CA LEU A 21 -3.70 -4.87 -0.56
C LEU A 21 -3.66 -6.16 0.27
N GLU A 22 -2.75 -7.06 -0.05
CA GLU A 22 -2.55 -8.31 0.71
C GLU A 22 -2.14 -8.01 2.15
N ALA A 23 -1.22 -7.08 2.36
CA ALA A 23 -0.81 -6.67 3.70
C ALA A 23 -1.98 -6.05 4.51
N MET A 24 -2.83 -5.24 3.86
CA MET A 24 -4.02 -4.68 4.49
C MET A 24 -5.04 -5.75 4.88
N ARG A 25 -5.23 -6.78 4.04
CA ARG A 25 -6.10 -7.92 4.35
C ARG A 25 -5.62 -8.71 5.56
N LEU A 26 -4.31 -8.97 5.63
CA LEU A 26 -3.71 -9.73 6.72
C LEU A 26 -3.66 -8.94 8.03
N GLY A 27 -3.36 -7.64 7.97
CA GLY A 27 -3.21 -6.82 9.18
C GLY A 27 -4.49 -6.20 9.71
N GLY A 28 -5.56 -6.14 8.91
CA GLY A 28 -6.88 -5.65 9.31
C GLY A 28 -6.93 -4.19 9.81
N GLY A 29 -8.14 -3.74 10.13
CA GLY A 29 -8.39 -2.39 10.66
C GLY A 29 -8.12 -1.25 9.67
N GLY A 30 -8.00 -0.04 10.21
CA GLY A 30 -7.72 1.18 9.45
C GLY A 30 -6.21 1.45 9.25
N TRP A 31 -5.86 1.96 8.09
CA TRP A 31 -4.49 2.20 7.66
C TRP A 31 -4.30 3.64 7.18
N ASP A 32 -3.26 4.30 7.67
CA ASP A 32 -2.76 5.52 7.06
C ASP A 32 -1.58 5.22 6.11
N TRP A 33 -1.06 6.25 5.45
CA TRP A 33 0.06 6.10 4.53
C TRP A 33 1.36 5.68 5.25
N THR A 34 1.49 5.95 6.55
CA THR A 34 2.67 5.61 7.34
C THR A 34 2.70 4.10 7.57
N ARG A 35 1.62 3.54 8.12
CA ARG A 35 1.44 2.10 8.33
C ARG A 35 1.53 1.33 7.01
N ALA A 36 0.90 1.86 5.95
CA ALA A 36 1.00 1.26 4.62
C ALA A 36 2.45 1.17 4.14
N ARG A 37 3.26 2.21 4.33
CA ARG A 37 4.67 2.26 3.89
C ARG A 37 5.54 1.17 4.51
N GLU A 38 5.25 0.76 5.75
CA GLU A 38 6.01 -0.26 6.47
C GLU A 38 5.90 -1.66 5.83
N THR A 39 4.90 -1.87 4.96
CA THR A 39 4.68 -3.16 4.28
C THR A 39 5.51 -3.35 3.01
N TYR A 40 6.16 -2.29 2.54
CA TYR A 40 6.91 -2.33 1.29
C TYR A 40 8.32 -2.85 1.53
N LYS A 41 8.78 -3.73 0.65
CA LYS A 41 10.15 -4.27 0.71
C LYS A 41 11.21 -3.22 0.40
N VAL A 42 10.89 -2.31 -0.51
CA VAL A 42 11.69 -1.14 -0.84
C VAL A 42 10.86 0.07 -0.48
N TYR A 43 11.34 0.88 0.47
CA TYR A 43 10.61 2.02 1.02
C TYR A 43 10.32 3.06 -0.07
N PRO A 44 9.08 3.16 -0.58
CA PRO A 44 8.78 4.15 -1.60
C PRO A 44 8.60 5.53 -0.95
N ASP A 45 8.62 6.57 -1.78
CA ASP A 45 8.20 7.91 -1.36
C ASP A 45 6.77 7.92 -0.80
N PRO A 46 6.49 8.72 0.24
CA PRO A 46 5.13 8.88 0.79
C PRO A 46 4.07 9.22 -0.27
N ARG A 47 4.45 9.96 -1.33
CA ARG A 47 3.56 10.29 -2.45
C ARG A 47 3.12 9.04 -3.22
N THR A 48 4.02 8.08 -3.40
CA THR A 48 3.75 6.81 -4.08
C THR A 48 2.80 5.95 -3.26
N VAL A 49 3.00 5.86 -1.94
CA VAL A 49 2.09 5.11 -1.05
C VAL A 49 0.68 5.70 -1.07
N ARG A 50 0.56 7.03 -0.96
CA ARG A 50 -0.73 7.72 -1.03
C ARG A 50 -1.42 7.49 -2.37
N ARG A 51 -0.66 7.49 -3.48
CA ARG A 51 -1.19 7.18 -4.80
C ARG A 51 -1.67 5.74 -4.88
N ASP A 52 -0.93 4.78 -4.34
CA ASP A 52 -1.32 3.38 -4.34
C ASP A 52 -2.63 3.15 -3.56
N LEU A 53 -2.75 3.73 -2.35
CA LEU A 53 -3.99 3.69 -1.55
C LEU A 53 -5.19 4.29 -2.30
N GLU A 54 -5.02 5.45 -2.94
CA GLU A 54 -6.09 6.08 -3.71
C GLU A 54 -6.46 5.29 -4.97
N GLN A 55 -5.51 4.59 -5.61
CA GLN A 55 -5.80 3.71 -6.74
C GLN A 55 -6.57 2.47 -6.28
N LEU A 56 -6.20 1.85 -5.15
CA LEU A 56 -6.95 0.75 -4.55
C LEU A 56 -8.38 1.18 -4.18
N ARG A 57 -8.54 2.40 -3.65
CA ARG A 57 -9.86 2.98 -3.34
C ARG A 57 -10.70 3.17 -4.60
N LYS A 58 -10.12 3.75 -5.66
CA LYS A 58 -10.81 3.92 -6.95
C LYS A 58 -11.21 2.59 -7.58
N ALA A 59 -10.42 1.54 -7.38
CA ALA A 59 -10.73 0.19 -7.81
C ALA A 59 -11.77 -0.53 -6.92
N GLY A 60 -12.18 0.07 -5.80
CA GLY A 60 -13.15 -0.51 -4.86
C GLY A 60 -12.56 -1.55 -3.90
N SER A 61 -11.26 -1.84 -3.98
CA SER A 61 -10.59 -2.83 -3.12
C SER A 61 -10.49 -2.41 -1.65
N VAL A 62 -10.53 -1.09 -1.40
CA VAL A 62 -10.52 -0.49 -0.07
C VAL A 62 -11.48 0.70 -0.05
N TYR A 63 -11.96 1.08 1.12
CA TYR A 63 -12.67 2.34 1.33
C TYR A 63 -11.86 3.24 2.24
N ARG A 64 -12.13 4.55 2.17
CA ARG A 64 -11.56 5.55 3.08
C ARG A 64 -12.66 5.99 4.04
N ASP A 65 -12.47 5.72 5.32
CA ASP A 65 -13.35 6.20 6.37
C ASP A 65 -13.35 7.73 6.41
N ARG A 66 -14.53 8.34 6.50
CA ARG A 66 -14.67 9.80 6.39
C ARG A 66 -14.35 10.53 7.68
N GLU A 67 -14.50 9.88 8.82
CA GLU A 67 -14.29 10.46 10.14
C GLU A 67 -12.80 10.45 10.51
N THR A 68 -12.15 9.31 10.32
CA THR A 68 -10.74 9.07 10.68
C THR A 68 -9.78 9.31 9.52
N GLY A 69 -10.27 9.28 8.28
CA GLY A 69 -9.45 9.40 7.08
C GLY A 69 -8.61 8.17 6.74
N LEU A 70 -8.76 7.07 7.49
CA LEU A 70 -8.03 5.81 7.33
C LEU A 70 -8.60 4.96 6.20
N TYR A 71 -7.77 4.12 5.60
CA TYR A 71 -8.16 3.15 4.58
C TYR A 71 -8.37 1.76 5.21
N SER A 72 -9.44 1.09 4.83
CA SER A 72 -9.78 -0.26 5.28
C SER A 72 -10.20 -1.11 4.09
N VAL A 73 -9.94 -2.42 4.15
CA VAL A 73 -10.42 -3.35 3.12
C VAL A 73 -11.95 -3.41 3.15
N SER A 74 -12.57 -3.37 1.98
CA SER A 74 -14.02 -3.47 1.79
C SER A 74 -14.55 -4.87 2.10
#